data_AF-A0A7L3PN28-F1
#
_entry.id   AF-A0A7L3PN28-F1
#
_cell.length_a   1.000
_cell.length_b   1.000
_cell.length_c   1.000
_cell.angle_alpha   90.00
_cell.angle_beta   90.00
_cell.angle_gamma   90.00
#
_symmetry.space_group_name_H-M   'P 1'
#
loop_
_entity.id
_entity.type
_entity.pdbx_description
1 polymer ?
#
loop_
_entity_poly.entity_id
_entity_poly.type
_entity_poly.pdbx_seq_one_letter_code
_entity_poly.pdbx_strand_id
1 'polypeptide(L)'
;VARTASRPLAAGDISTFQSFVFLGGQLSLALCVLLCLNYYSIVLGATSLSLVVTYPLMKRITYWPQLVLGLTFNWGALLGWSAIKGSCEWSVCLPLYLSGVMWTLVYDTIYAHQDKRDDIMIGVKSTALQFQEDTKLWLSGFSLAMLLSLCVAGMNCNQTFPYYSAVAAVGAHLAHQV
;
A
#
# COMPACT_ATOMS: atom_id res chain seq x y z
N VAL A 1 -17.84 -6.10 -15.18
CA VAL A 1 -17.70 -7.09 -14.09
C VAL A 1 -18.74 -6.78 -13.02
N ALA A 2 -19.46 -7.77 -12.51
CA ALA A 2 -20.63 -7.57 -11.64
C ALA A 2 -20.33 -6.67 -10.43
N ARG A 3 -19.19 -6.85 -9.77
CA ARG A 3 -18.81 -6.08 -8.57
C ARG A 3 -18.54 -4.59 -8.85
N THR A 4 -18.05 -4.24 -10.04
CA THR A 4 -17.61 -2.87 -10.35
C THR A 4 -18.58 -2.11 -11.24
N ALA A 5 -19.71 -2.74 -11.62
CA ALA A 5 -20.72 -2.16 -12.50
C ALA A 5 -21.38 -0.90 -11.90
N SER A 6 -21.57 -0.87 -10.58
CA SER A 6 -22.18 0.25 -9.86
C SER A 6 -21.21 1.38 -9.49
N ARG A 7 -19.95 1.32 -9.94
CA ARG A 7 -19.00 2.41 -9.67
C ARG A 7 -19.42 3.65 -10.48
N PRO A 8 -19.37 4.88 -9.92
CA PRO A 8 -19.98 6.07 -10.53
C PRO A 8 -19.61 6.31 -12.01
N LEU A 9 -18.33 6.15 -12.36
CA LEU A 9 -17.88 6.34 -13.74
C LEU A 9 -18.32 5.19 -14.68
N ALA A 10 -18.44 3.96 -14.15
CA ALA A 10 -18.89 2.79 -14.93
C ALA A 10 -20.43 2.77 -15.07
N ALA A 11 -21.15 3.26 -14.07
CA ALA A 11 -22.60 3.42 -14.06
C ALA A 11 -23.08 4.62 -14.90
N GLY A 12 -22.19 5.56 -15.22
CA GLY A 12 -22.52 6.77 -15.97
C GLY A 12 -23.09 7.90 -15.10
N ASP A 13 -23.06 7.76 -13.78
CA ASP A 13 -23.52 8.77 -12.82
C ASP A 13 -22.68 10.05 -12.87
N ILE A 14 -21.42 9.92 -13.31
CA ILE A 14 -20.51 11.05 -13.52
C ILE A 14 -19.83 10.95 -14.89
N SER A 15 -19.59 12.10 -15.52
CA SER A 15 -18.83 12.17 -16.77
C SER A 15 -17.33 12.03 -16.53
N THR A 16 -16.61 11.67 -17.59
CA THR A 16 -15.13 11.65 -17.59
C THR A 16 -14.56 13.03 -17.26
N PHE A 17 -15.16 14.10 -17.79
CA PHE A 17 -14.76 15.47 -17.49
C PHE A 17 -14.95 15.82 -16.01
N GLN A 18 -16.11 15.49 -15.41
CA GLN A 18 -16.34 15.68 -13.98
C GLN A 18 -15.30 14.92 -13.12
N SER A 19 -14.95 13.71 -13.54
CA SER A 19 -13.91 12.92 -12.87
C SER A 19 -12.54 13.59 -12.92
N PHE A 20 -12.16 14.16 -14.07
CA PHE A 20 -10.91 14.92 -14.20
C PHE A 20 -10.90 16.22 -13.39
N VAL A 21 -12.02 16.94 -13.34
CA VAL A 21 -12.16 18.13 -12.49
C VAL A 21 -12.00 17.75 -11.01
N PHE A 22 -12.64 16.68 -10.56
CA PHE A 22 -12.51 16.17 -9.20
C PHE A 22 -11.06 15.75 -8.89
N LEU A 23 -10.43 15.01 -9.80
CA LEU A 23 -9.01 14.62 -9.69
C LEU A 23 -8.12 15.87 -9.58
N GLY A 24 -8.31 16.86 -10.45
CA GLY A 24 -7.57 18.11 -10.43
C GLY A 24 -7.70 18.83 -9.09
N GLY A 25 -8.91 18.93 -8.55
CA GLY A 25 -9.16 19.52 -7.23
C GLY A 25 -8.44 18.79 -6.09
N GLN A 26 -8.49 17.45 -6.08
CA GLN A 26 -7.76 16.63 -5.10
C GLN A 26 -6.25 16.82 -5.21
N LEU A 27 -5.70 16.81 -6.43
CA LEU A 27 -4.27 17.01 -6.67
C LEU A 27 -3.82 18.42 -6.27
N SER A 28 -4.60 19.46 -6.58
CA SER A 28 -4.31 20.83 -6.17
C SER A 28 -4.32 20.98 -4.65
N LEU A 29 -5.31 20.41 -3.97
CA LEU A 29 -5.37 20.44 -2.51
C LEU A 29 -4.19 19.68 -1.88
N ALA A 30 -3.87 18.50 -2.39
CA ALA A 30 -2.71 17.73 -1.95
C ALA A 30 -1.40 18.48 -2.19
N LEU A 31 -1.26 19.18 -3.31
CA LEU A 31 -0.11 20.04 -3.60
C LEU A 31 -0.02 21.20 -2.60
N CYS A 32 -1.13 21.86 -2.26
CA CYS A 32 -1.13 22.91 -1.23
C CYS A 32 -0.60 22.38 0.10
N VAL A 33 -1.06 21.20 0.54
CA VAL A 33 -0.56 20.56 1.77
C VAL A 33 0.92 20.23 1.65
N LEU A 34 1.35 19.66 0.52
CA LEU A 34 2.75 19.28 0.30
C LEU A 34 3.68 20.49 0.38
N LEU A 35 3.30 21.63 -0.22
CA LEU A 35 4.09 22.87 -0.21
C LEU A 35 4.17 23.53 1.17
N CYS A 36 3.33 23.14 2.13
CA CYS A 36 3.44 23.55 3.53
C CYS A 36 4.49 22.75 4.33
N LEU A 37 5.10 21.70 3.75
CA LEU A 37 6.12 20.89 4.39
C LEU A 37 7.54 21.38 4.10
N ASN A 38 8.52 20.76 4.75
CA ASN A 38 9.94 21.04 4.47
C ASN A 38 10.36 20.57 3.07
N TYR A 39 11.43 21.17 2.54
CA TYR A 39 11.90 20.91 1.17
C TYR A 39 12.18 19.42 0.90
N TYR A 40 12.77 18.71 1.86
CA TYR A 40 13.02 17.27 1.74
C TYR A 40 11.72 16.49 1.53
N SER A 41 10.70 16.80 2.33
CA SER A 41 9.38 16.18 2.25
C SER A 41 8.64 16.56 0.97
N ILE A 42 8.80 17.78 0.47
CA ILE A 42 8.26 18.19 -0.84
C ILE A 42 8.81 17.30 -1.94
N VAL A 43 10.14 17.16 -2.01
CA VAL A 43 10.80 16.32 -3.03
C VAL A 43 10.39 14.86 -2.87
N LEU A 44 10.44 14.32 -1.65
CA LEU A 44 10.07 12.93 -1.37
C LEU A 44 8.59 12.65 -1.65
N GLY A 45 7.69 13.59 -1.37
CA GLY A 45 6.28 13.48 -1.69
C GLY A 45 6.04 13.54 -3.19
N ALA A 46 6.72 14.42 -3.91
CA ALA A 46 6.62 14.52 -5.36
C ALA A 46 7.07 13.24 -6.08
N THR A 47 8.13 12.56 -5.59
CA THR A 47 8.59 11.30 -6.20
C THR A 47 7.58 10.16 -6.09
N SER A 48 6.69 10.20 -5.09
CA SER A 48 5.61 9.21 -4.95
C SER A 48 4.65 9.16 -6.14
N LEU A 49 4.50 10.28 -6.87
CA LEU A 49 3.60 10.37 -8.03
C LEU A 49 3.98 9.38 -9.13
N SER A 50 5.27 9.05 -9.26
CA SER A 50 5.73 8.03 -10.20
C SER A 50 5.07 6.67 -9.94
N LEU A 51 4.91 6.28 -8.68
CA LEU A 51 4.23 5.04 -8.28
C LEU A 51 2.72 5.16 -8.40
N VAL A 52 2.14 6.28 -7.96
CA VAL A 52 0.69 6.53 -8.02
C VAL A 52 0.15 6.45 -9.45
N VAL A 53 0.86 7.03 -10.41
CA VAL A 53 0.45 7.03 -11.82
C VAL A 53 0.62 5.64 -12.46
N THR A 54 1.65 4.90 -12.06
CA THR A 54 1.97 3.60 -12.68
C THR A 54 1.17 2.44 -12.11
N TYR A 55 0.82 2.49 -10.82
CA TYR A 55 0.11 1.42 -10.10
C TYR A 55 -1.15 0.89 -10.84
N PRO A 56 -2.08 1.74 -11.35
CA PRO A 56 -3.31 1.26 -12.01
C PRO A 56 -3.06 0.36 -13.23
N LEU A 57 -1.88 0.46 -13.85
CA LEU A 57 -1.50 -0.30 -15.03
C LEU A 57 -0.88 -1.66 -14.69
N MET A 58 -0.46 -1.87 -13.44
CA MET A 58 0.37 -3.02 -13.07
C MET A 58 -0.32 -4.36 -13.23
N LYS A 59 -1.66 -4.42 -13.06
CA LYS A 59 -2.45 -5.63 -13.31
C LYS A 59 -2.32 -6.16 -14.75
N ARG A 60 -1.95 -5.31 -15.71
CA ARG A 60 -1.76 -5.69 -17.12
C ARG A 60 -0.34 -6.18 -17.40
N ILE A 61 0.62 -5.83 -16.55
CA ILE A 61 2.05 -6.04 -16.81
C ILE A 61 2.57 -7.21 -15.96
N THR A 62 2.26 -7.23 -14.65
CA THR A 62 2.83 -8.14 -13.67
C THR A 62 1.77 -8.91 -12.87
N TYR A 63 2.14 -10.08 -12.35
CA TYR A 63 1.38 -10.84 -11.35
C TYR A 63 1.49 -10.27 -9.92
N TRP A 64 2.28 -9.22 -9.74
CA TRP A 64 2.52 -8.56 -8.45
C TRP A 64 1.96 -7.12 -8.36
N PRO A 65 0.74 -6.82 -8.83
CA PRO A 65 0.18 -5.47 -8.69
C PRO A 65 0.02 -5.07 -7.22
N GLN A 66 -0.20 -6.04 -6.31
CA GLN A 66 -0.23 -5.87 -4.85
C GLN A 66 1.07 -5.27 -4.31
N LEU A 67 2.23 -5.65 -4.87
CA LEU A 67 3.52 -5.12 -4.44
C LEU A 67 3.63 -3.63 -4.78
N VAL A 68 3.24 -3.26 -6.00
CA VAL A 68 3.26 -1.86 -6.44
C VAL A 68 2.23 -1.02 -5.68
N LEU A 69 1.07 -1.60 -5.36
CA LEU A 69 0.11 -0.98 -4.45
C LEU A 69 0.74 -0.72 -3.08
N GLY A 70 1.40 -1.74 -2.51
CA GLY A 70 2.09 -1.63 -1.22
C GLY A 70 3.12 -0.52 -1.23
N LEU A 71 3.93 -0.43 -2.28
CA LEU A 71 4.91 0.66 -2.44
C LEU A 71 4.21 2.04 -2.50
N THR A 72 3.12 2.13 -3.25
CA THR A 72 2.38 3.38 -3.42
C THR A 72 1.72 3.85 -2.11
N PHE A 73 0.99 2.95 -1.44
CA PHE A 73 0.13 3.30 -0.32
C PHE A 73 0.91 3.57 0.98
N ASN A 74 2.04 2.90 1.17
CA ASN A 74 2.84 3.04 2.39
C ASN A 74 3.85 4.17 2.34
N TRP A 75 3.94 4.91 1.23
CA TRP A 75 4.86 6.05 1.07
C TRP A 75 4.67 7.11 2.17
N GLY A 76 3.46 7.19 2.71
CA GLY A 76 3.12 8.03 3.86
C GLY A 76 3.98 7.77 5.10
N ALA A 77 4.52 6.56 5.31
CA ALA A 77 5.45 6.29 6.41
C ALA A 77 6.75 7.11 6.28
N LEU A 78 7.29 7.21 5.07
CA LEU A 78 8.49 7.99 4.77
C LEU A 78 8.19 9.50 4.85
N LEU A 79 7.05 9.91 4.28
CA LEU A 79 6.63 11.31 4.28
C LEU A 79 6.31 11.81 5.70
N GLY A 80 5.64 11.01 6.52
CA GLY A 80 5.32 11.35 7.90
C GLY A 80 6.56 11.56 8.77
N TRP A 81 7.56 10.70 8.62
CA TRP A 81 8.84 10.85 9.32
C TRP A 81 9.59 12.12 8.87
N SER A 82 9.78 12.26 7.56
CA SER A 82 10.52 13.40 7.01
C SER A 82 9.82 14.74 7.23
N ALA A 83 8.49 14.78 7.29
CA ALA A 83 7.73 16.00 7.60
C ALA A 83 8.12 16.60 8.96
N ILE A 84 8.39 15.75 9.95
CA ILE A 84 8.75 16.17 11.31
C ILE A 84 10.27 16.31 11.49
N LYS A 85 11.06 15.38 10.95
CA LYS A 85 12.51 15.33 11.18
C LYS A 85 13.33 16.10 10.14
N GLY A 86 12.73 16.51 9.04
CA GLY A 86 13.42 17.19 7.92
C GLY A 86 14.27 16.28 7.03
N SER A 87 14.36 14.99 7.36
CA SER A 87 15.10 13.96 6.62
C SER A 87 14.54 12.58 6.96
N CYS A 88 14.84 11.56 6.15
CA CYS A 88 14.56 10.16 6.49
C CYS A 88 15.76 9.51 7.18
N GLU A 89 15.53 9.02 8.40
CA GLU A 89 16.47 8.12 9.05
C GLU A 89 16.22 6.70 8.52
N TRP A 90 16.97 6.30 7.49
CA TRP A 90 16.67 5.09 6.72
C TRP A 90 16.72 3.78 7.52
N SER A 91 17.50 3.73 8.60
CA SER A 91 17.51 2.60 9.55
C SER A 91 16.12 2.37 10.18
N VAL A 92 15.33 3.42 10.40
CA VAL A 92 13.98 3.33 10.96
C VAL A 92 12.92 3.33 9.86
N CYS A 93 13.07 4.24 8.90
CA CYS A 93 12.07 4.50 7.86
C CYS A 93 11.91 3.32 6.91
N LEU A 94 13.01 2.67 6.50
CA LEU A 94 12.97 1.59 5.51
C LEU A 94 12.29 0.32 6.07
N PRO A 95 12.62 -0.18 7.28
CA PRO A 95 11.89 -1.30 7.86
C PRO A 95 10.43 -0.95 8.15
N LEU A 96 10.13 0.27 8.61
CA LEU A 96 8.75 0.70 8.82
C LEU A 96 7.95 0.67 7.51
N TYR A 97 8.49 1.26 6.45
CA TYR A 97 7.89 1.24 5.12
C TYR A 97 7.71 -0.18 4.58
N LEU A 98 8.74 -1.02 4.71
CA LEU A 98 8.69 -2.43 4.29
C LEU A 98 7.57 -3.17 5.03
N SER A 99 7.40 -2.93 6.33
CA SER A 99 6.32 -3.55 7.09
C SER A 99 4.95 -3.23 6.49
N GLY A 100 4.69 -1.96 6.17
CA GLY A 100 3.46 -1.54 5.50
C GLY A 100 3.25 -2.20 4.13
N VAL A 101 4.32 -2.30 3.33
CA VAL A 101 4.28 -2.98 2.02
C VAL A 101 3.91 -4.46 2.20
N MET A 102 4.53 -5.15 3.16
CA MET A 102 4.23 -6.56 3.46
C MET A 102 2.80 -6.74 3.97
N TRP A 103 2.30 -5.84 4.82
CA TRP A 103 0.91 -5.85 5.26
C TRP A 103 -0.06 -5.68 4.09
N THR A 104 0.28 -4.80 3.14
CA THR A 104 -0.51 -4.58 1.91
C THR A 104 -0.53 -5.83 1.04
N LEU A 105 0.59 -6.54 0.92
CA LEU A 105 0.61 -7.84 0.26
C LEU A 105 -0.32 -8.84 0.96
N VAL A 106 -0.42 -8.82 2.29
CA VAL A 106 -1.32 -9.71 3.02
C VAL A 106 -2.78 -9.42 2.70
N TYR A 107 -3.29 -8.23 3.03
CA TYR A 107 -4.72 -7.96 2.90
C TYR A 107 -5.18 -7.85 1.45
N ASP A 108 -4.37 -7.29 0.54
CA ASP A 108 -4.78 -7.12 -0.86
C ASP A 108 -4.69 -8.43 -1.64
N THR A 109 -3.85 -9.38 -1.22
CA THR A 109 -3.87 -10.75 -1.76
C THR A 109 -5.11 -11.51 -1.28
N ILE A 110 -5.51 -11.38 0.00
CA ILE A 110 -6.77 -11.95 0.49
C ILE A 110 -7.95 -11.36 -0.28
N TYR A 111 -7.97 -10.04 -0.48
CA TYR A 111 -9.00 -9.35 -1.26
C TYR A 111 -9.04 -9.83 -2.72
N ALA A 112 -7.89 -10.02 -3.36
CA ALA A 112 -7.80 -10.47 -4.74
C ALA A 112 -8.36 -11.89 -4.98
N HIS A 113 -8.51 -12.72 -3.94
CA HIS A 113 -9.19 -14.01 -4.09
C HIS A 113 -10.67 -13.87 -4.47
N GLN A 114 -11.32 -12.77 -4.08
CA GLN A 114 -12.70 -12.50 -4.45
C GLN A 114 -12.83 -12.17 -5.95
N ASP A 115 -11.77 -11.62 -6.54
CA ASP A 115 -11.73 -11.21 -7.95
C ASP A 115 -11.20 -12.30 -8.88
N LYS A 116 -10.78 -13.46 -8.36
CA LYS A 116 -10.05 -14.46 -9.14
C LYS A 116 -10.77 -14.89 -10.42
N ARG A 117 -12.09 -15.13 -10.34
CA ARG A 117 -12.90 -15.52 -11.51
C ARG A 117 -12.97 -14.41 -12.54
N ASP A 118 -13.22 -13.19 -12.10
CA ASP A 118 -13.33 -12.03 -12.97
C ASP A 118 -11.99 -11.69 -13.61
N ASP A 119 -10.90 -11.73 -12.84
CA ASP A 119 -9.53 -11.48 -13.30
C ASP A 119 -9.14 -12.45 -14.43
N ILE A 120 -9.50 -13.75 -14.31
CA ILE A 120 -9.31 -14.76 -15.37
C ILE A 120 -10.10 -14.40 -16.62
N MET A 121 -11.39 -14.05 -16.48
CA MET A 121 -12.26 -13.74 -17.63
C MET A 121 -11.78 -12.52 -18.43
N ILE A 122 -11.24 -11.50 -17.74
CA ILE A 122 -10.73 -10.28 -18.40
C ILE A 122 -9.23 -10.34 -18.70
N GLY A 123 -8.55 -11.45 -18.39
CA GLY A 123 -7.14 -11.68 -18.69
C GLY A 123 -6.16 -10.80 -17.92
N VAL A 124 -6.52 -10.33 -16.73
CA VAL A 124 -5.61 -9.54 -15.87
C VAL A 124 -4.91 -10.42 -14.83
N LYS A 125 -3.77 -9.96 -14.35
CA LYS A 125 -2.87 -10.71 -13.47
C LYS A 125 -3.02 -10.25 -12.01
N SER A 126 -2.86 -11.17 -11.06
CA SER A 126 -2.86 -10.88 -9.61
C SER A 126 -2.10 -11.95 -8.82
N THR A 127 -1.66 -11.63 -7.60
CA THR A 127 -0.95 -12.59 -6.73
C THR A 127 -1.82 -13.80 -6.39
N ALA A 128 -3.14 -13.62 -6.26
CA ALA A 128 -4.08 -14.73 -6.04
C ALA A 128 -4.13 -15.74 -7.21
N LEU A 129 -3.85 -15.29 -8.43
CA LEU A 129 -3.67 -16.18 -9.60
C LEU A 129 -2.31 -16.86 -9.58
N GLN A 130 -1.26 -16.13 -9.17
CA GLN A 130 0.10 -16.64 -9.12
C GLN A 130 0.32 -17.69 -8.03
N PHE A 131 -0.22 -17.47 -6.83
CA PHE A 131 0.03 -18.33 -5.66
C PHE A 131 -0.87 -19.56 -5.60
N GLN A 132 -1.99 -19.57 -6.33
CA GLN A 132 -2.91 -20.71 -6.38
C GLN A 132 -3.24 -21.26 -4.98
N GLU A 133 -2.84 -22.50 -4.67
CA GLU A 133 -3.08 -23.17 -3.38
C GLU A 133 -2.08 -22.78 -2.29
N ASP A 134 -0.90 -22.26 -2.66
CA ASP A 134 0.18 -21.88 -1.74
C ASP A 134 -0.05 -20.52 -1.06
N THR A 135 -1.21 -19.90 -1.27
CA THR A 135 -1.53 -18.56 -0.75
C THR A 135 -1.22 -18.43 0.74
N LYS A 136 -1.65 -19.40 1.57
CA LYS A 136 -1.41 -19.33 3.03
C LYS A 136 0.07 -19.29 3.39
N LEU A 137 0.91 -20.05 2.68
CA LEU A 137 2.36 -20.06 2.92
C LEU A 137 2.97 -18.68 2.62
N TRP A 138 2.59 -18.07 1.49
CA TRP A 138 3.03 -16.73 1.12
C TRP A 138 2.54 -15.66 2.10
N LEU A 139 1.26 -15.72 2.50
CA LEU A 139 0.69 -14.79 3.48
C LEU A 139 1.38 -14.89 4.84
N SER A 140 1.71 -16.10 5.29
CA SER A 140 2.50 -16.32 6.51
C SER A 140 3.91 -15.73 6.38
N GLY A 141 4.56 -15.90 5.23
CA GLY A 141 5.86 -15.30 4.93
C GLY A 141 5.83 -13.77 4.97
N PHE A 142 4.84 -13.14 4.33
CA PHE A 142 4.68 -11.68 4.39
C PHE A 142 4.34 -11.18 5.78
N SER A 143 3.50 -11.90 6.53
CA SER A 143 3.18 -11.58 7.92
C SER A 143 4.41 -11.63 8.82
N LEU A 144 5.27 -12.65 8.66
CA LEU A 144 6.53 -12.74 9.37
C LEU A 144 7.48 -11.59 9.00
N ALA A 145 7.65 -11.32 7.71
CA ALA A 145 8.47 -10.21 7.23
C ALA A 145 7.96 -8.84 7.74
N MET A 146 6.64 -8.66 7.80
CA MET A 146 5.99 -7.48 8.37
C MET A 146 6.38 -7.29 9.84
N LEU A 147 6.17 -8.33 10.67
CA LEU A 147 6.46 -8.29 12.11
C LEU A 147 7.94 -8.05 12.40
N LEU A 148 8.84 -8.74 11.69
CA LEU A 148 10.28 -8.54 11.82
C LEU A 148 10.68 -7.10 11.47
N SER A 149 10.12 -6.56 10.40
CA SER A 149 10.41 -5.18 9.98
C SER A 149 9.90 -4.15 10.99
N LEU A 150 8.74 -4.38 11.63
CA LEU A 150 8.25 -3.56 12.74
C LEU A 150 9.17 -3.66 13.97
N CYS A 151 9.65 -4.85 14.32
CA CYS A 151 10.59 -5.02 15.41
C CYS A 151 11.89 -4.25 15.16
N VAL A 152 12.47 -4.37 13.95
CA VAL A 152 13.68 -3.65 13.56
C VAL A 152 13.46 -2.13 13.60
N ALA A 153 12.35 -1.63 13.05
CA ALA A 153 12.03 -0.20 13.12
C ALA A 153 11.93 0.28 14.57
N GLY A 154 11.25 -0.47 15.43
CA GLY A 154 11.09 -0.15 16.85
C GLY A 154 12.42 -0.14 17.62
N MET A 155 13.29 -1.12 17.36
CA MET A 155 14.63 -1.18 17.96
C MET A 155 15.46 0.03 17.55
N ASN A 156 15.44 0.38 16.26
CA ASN A 156 16.23 1.50 15.73
C ASN A 156 15.76 2.87 16.23
N CYS A 157 14.50 3.01 16.67
CA CYS A 157 14.01 4.24 17.31
C CYS A 157 13.78 4.11 18.83
N ASN A 158 14.39 3.12 19.49
CA ASN A 158 14.34 2.91 20.94
C ASN A 158 12.90 2.87 21.51
N GLN A 159 12.00 2.16 20.83
CA GLN A 159 10.62 1.99 21.28
C GLN A 159 10.55 1.18 22.59
N THR A 160 9.43 1.33 23.30
CA THR A 160 9.23 0.77 24.64
C THR A 160 8.19 -0.36 24.64
N PHE A 161 7.96 -0.94 25.82
CA PHE A 161 7.08 -2.10 26.00
C PHE A 161 5.69 -1.97 25.32
N PRO A 162 4.95 -0.84 25.41
CA PRO A 162 3.64 -0.72 24.76
C PRO A 162 3.67 -0.96 23.25
N TYR A 163 4.73 -0.52 22.56
CA TYR A 163 4.92 -0.75 21.13
C TYR A 163 5.04 -2.24 20.83
N TYR A 164 5.91 -2.95 21.57
CA TYR A 164 6.11 -4.39 21.36
C TYR A 164 4.90 -5.23 21.78
N SER A 165 4.14 -4.79 22.79
CA SER A 165 2.86 -5.41 23.12
C SER A 165 1.86 -5.29 21.97
N ALA A 166 1.79 -4.14 21.31
CA ALA A 166 0.95 -3.95 20.13
C ALA A 166 1.42 -4.82 18.95
N VAL A 167 2.73 -4.89 18.68
CA VAL A 167 3.29 -5.77 17.65
C VAL A 167 2.96 -7.24 17.93
N ALA A 168 3.07 -7.69 19.19
CA ALA A 168 2.71 -9.05 19.58
C ALA A 168 1.21 -9.33 19.41
N ALA A 169 0.34 -8.39 19.78
CA ALA A 169 -1.10 -8.52 19.57
C ALA A 169 -1.47 -8.61 18.08
N VAL A 170 -0.83 -7.79 17.24
CA VAL A 170 -0.98 -7.87 15.78
C VAL A 170 -0.49 -9.22 15.25
N GLY A 171 0.64 -9.73 15.76
CA GLY A 171 1.15 -11.04 15.38
C GLY A 171 0.19 -12.18 15.73
N ALA A 172 -0.42 -12.15 16.91
CA ALA A 172 -1.43 -13.12 17.32
C ALA A 172 -2.69 -13.04 16.43
N HIS A 173 -3.12 -11.83 16.07
CA HIS A 173 -4.25 -11.63 15.16
C HIS A 173 -3.96 -12.21 13.77
N LEU A 174 -2.79 -11.95 13.20
CA LEU A 174 -2.40 -12.47 11.89
C LEU A 174 -2.27 -13.99 11.88
N ALA A 175 -1.73 -14.59 12.94
CA ALA A 175 -1.64 -16.04 13.09
C ALA A 175 -3.02 -16.73 13.17
N HIS A 176 -4.04 -16.01 13.65
CA HIS A 176 -5.42 -16.50 13.61
C HIS A 176 -6.07 -16.32 12.22
N GLN A 177 -5.67 -15.29 11.48
CA GLN A 177 -6.27 -14.92 10.20
C GLN A 177 -5.81 -15.82 9.03
N VAL A 178 -4.54 -16.23 9.00
CA VAL A 178 -3.91 -16.99 7.90
C VAL A 178 -3.95 -18.49 8.18
#